data_AF-A0A7J5C6Z7-F1
#
_entry.id   AF-A0A7J5C6Z7-F1
#
_cell.length_a   1.000
_cell.length_b   1.000
_cell.length_c   1.000
_cell.angle_alpha   90.00
_cell.angle_beta   90.00
_cell.angle_gamma   90.00
#
_symmetry.space_group_name_H-M   'P 1'
#
loop_
_entity.id
_entity.type
_entity.pdbx_description
1 polymer ?
#
loop_
_entity_poly.entity_id
_entity_poly.type
_entity_poly.pdbx_seq_one_letter_code
_entity_poly.pdbx_strand_id
1 'polypeptide(L)'
;MLVDVSQEVICRNPVLRSDAAVLVGLLAELEGRVWADLLPREFVDKVQARFVRAGHLPQAAGDYELRQALNDMNHPMRYALGEYDAPPQPTELPR
;
A
#
# COMPACT_ATOMS: atom_id res chain seq x y z
N MET A 1 -16.05 -6.75 -18.46
CA MET A 1 -16.43 -7.18 -17.11
C MET A 1 -16.04 -6.04 -16.19
N LEU A 2 -17.00 -5.19 -15.82
CA LEU A 2 -16.77 -4.06 -14.92
C LEU A 2 -16.70 -4.64 -13.50
N VAL A 3 -15.57 -4.43 -12.84
CA VAL A 3 -15.44 -4.75 -11.41
C VAL A 3 -16.31 -3.74 -10.68
N ASP A 4 -17.32 -4.23 -9.96
CA ASP A 4 -18.16 -3.42 -9.11
C ASP A 4 -17.35 -2.99 -7.88
N VAL A 5 -17.02 -1.70 -7.80
CA VAL A 5 -16.23 -1.09 -6.72
C VAL A 5 -17.10 -0.88 -5.46
N SER A 6 -18.38 -1.25 -5.47
CA SER A 6 -19.37 -0.81 -4.47
C SER A 6 -19.41 -1.58 -3.13
N GLN A 7 -18.39 -2.36 -2.78
CA GLN A 7 -18.25 -2.91 -1.42
C GLN A 7 -16.84 -2.76 -0.83
N GLU A 8 -16.28 -1.54 -0.90
CA GLU A 8 -15.24 -1.19 0.06
C GLU A 8 -15.85 -1.14 1.47
N VAL A 9 -15.50 -2.12 2.31
CA VAL A 9 -15.85 -2.10 3.73
C VAL A 9 -15.04 -0.97 4.37
N ILE A 10 -15.64 0.22 4.45
CA ILE A 10 -15.04 1.37 5.12
C ILE A 10 -14.81 1.00 6.60
N CYS A 11 -13.58 1.17 7.06
CA CYS A 11 -13.25 0.99 8.48
C CYS A 11 -14.22 1.80 9.36
N ARG A 12 -14.78 1.17 10.39
CA ARG A 12 -15.81 1.78 11.26
C ARG A 12 -15.33 3.07 11.95
N ASN A 13 -14.04 3.14 12.28
CA ASN A 13 -13.44 4.26 12.99
C ASN A 13 -12.43 4.97 12.07
N PRO A 14 -12.47 6.31 11.98
CA PRO A 14 -11.48 7.05 11.22
C PRO A 14 -10.09 6.92 11.85
N VAL A 15 -9.05 6.95 11.02
CA VAL A 15 -7.65 6.98 11.45
C VAL A 15 -7.33 8.39 11.98
N LEU A 16 -6.63 8.50 13.12
CA LEU A 16 -6.18 9.80 13.61
C LEU A 16 -5.16 10.40 12.62
N ARG A 17 -5.17 11.72 12.47
CA ARG A 17 -4.22 12.42 11.58
C ARG A 17 -2.76 12.08 11.90
N SER A 18 -2.41 11.98 13.19
CA SER A 18 -1.07 11.58 13.62
C SER A 18 -0.70 10.17 13.15
N ASP A 19 -1.64 9.24 13.24
CA ASP A 19 -1.41 7.83 12.94
C ASP A 19 -1.28 7.64 11.43
N ALA A 20 -2.12 8.32 10.64
CA ALA A 20 -2.01 8.34 9.19
C ALA A 20 -0.65 8.91 8.74
N ALA A 21 -0.16 9.98 9.36
CA ALA A 21 1.15 10.54 9.05
C ALA A 21 2.31 9.56 9.34
N VAL A 22 2.24 8.85 10.47
CA VAL A 22 3.22 7.80 10.80
C VAL A 22 3.16 6.66 9.79
N LEU A 23 1.96 6.19 9.42
CA LEU A 23 1.77 5.11 8.45
C LEU A 23 2.30 5.49 7.07
N VAL A 24 2.07 6.72 6.60
CA VAL A 24 2.63 7.24 5.33
C VAL A 24 4.15 7.13 5.33
N GLY A 25 4.81 7.55 6.43
CA GLY A 25 6.26 7.46 6.56
C GLY A 25 6.77 6.01 6.59
N LEU A 26 6.10 5.12 7.33
CA LEU A 26 6.48 3.70 7.41
C LEU A 26 6.31 2.98 6.08
N LEU A 27 5.24 3.26 5.34
CA LEU A 27 5.00 2.68 4.01
C LEU A 27 6.06 3.14 3.02
N ALA A 28 6.39 4.44 3.00
CA ALA A 28 7.42 4.99 2.13
C ALA A 28 8.82 4.43 2.43
N GLU A 29 9.17 4.30 3.72
CA GLU A 29 10.45 3.71 4.14
C GLU A 29 10.54 2.23 3.73
N LEU A 30 9.46 1.47 3.92
CA LEU A 30 9.41 0.07 3.53
C LEU A 30 9.53 -0.10 2.01
N GLU A 31 8.80 0.69 1.24
CA GLU A 31 8.87 0.69 -0.23
C GLU A 31 10.31 0.99 -0.70
N GLY A 32 10.94 2.05 -0.18
CA GLY A 32 12.31 2.41 -0.53
C GLY A 32 13.33 1.32 -0.20
N ARG A 33 13.16 0.63 0.92
CA ARG A 33 14.03 -0.49 1.31
C ARG A 33 13.82 -1.75 0.47
N VAL A 34 12.59 -2.03 0.04
CA VAL A 34 12.31 -3.10 -0.93
C VAL A 34 12.92 -2.75 -2.29
N TRP A 35 12.78 -1.49 -2.74
CA TRP A 35 13.39 -1.01 -3.97
C TRP A 35 14.91 -1.17 -3.98
N ALA A 36 15.55 -0.80 -2.88
CA ALA A 36 17.00 -0.84 -2.76
C ALA A 36 17.56 -2.23 -2.39
N ASP A 37 16.73 -3.27 -2.33
CA ASP A 37 17.10 -4.64 -1.91
C ASP A 37 17.85 -4.67 -0.55
N LEU A 38 17.40 -3.83 0.39
CA LEU A 38 18.04 -3.65 1.71
C LEU A 38 17.42 -4.52 2.82
N LEU A 39 16.43 -5.35 2.49
CA LEU A 39 15.72 -6.18 3.45
C LEU A 39 16.03 -7.66 3.23
N PRO A 40 16.18 -8.46 4.30
CA PRO A 40 16.29 -9.90 4.16
C PRO A 40 15.08 -10.46 3.39
N ARG A 41 15.33 -11.40 2.46
CA ARG A 41 14.28 -12.03 1.66
C ARG A 41 13.13 -12.59 2.49
N GLU A 42 13.45 -13.23 3.62
CA GLU A 42 12.47 -13.77 4.56
C GLU A 42 11.52 -12.71 5.16
N PHE A 43 11.98 -11.46 5.29
CA PHE A 43 11.16 -10.35 5.76
C PHE A 43 10.22 -9.89 4.65
N VAL A 44 10.75 -9.73 3.43
CA VAL A 44 9.97 -9.39 2.24
C VAL A 44 8.86 -10.41 2.01
N ASP A 45 9.16 -11.70 2.05
CA ASP A 45 8.17 -12.78 1.89
C ASP A 45 7.06 -12.71 2.96
N LYS A 46 7.41 -12.38 4.20
CA LYS A 46 6.43 -12.19 5.30
C LYS A 46 5.55 -10.97 5.08
N VAL A 47 6.05 -9.90 4.48
CA VAL A 47 5.26 -8.72 4.12
C VAL A 47 4.36 -9.05 2.93
N GLN A 48 4.89 -9.66 1.86
CA GLN A 48 4.12 -10.12 0.70
C GLN A 48 2.97 -11.03 1.13
N ALA A 49 3.23 -12.01 2.00
CA ALA A 49 2.20 -12.91 2.50
C ALA A 49 1.06 -12.19 3.23
N ARG A 50 1.34 -11.07 3.92
CA ARG A 50 0.29 -10.24 4.55
C ARG A 50 -0.54 -9.51 3.51
N PHE A 51 0.11 -8.92 2.51
CA PHE A 51 -0.57 -8.23 1.40
C PHE A 51 -1.42 -9.20 0.57
N VAL A 52 -0.93 -10.41 0.31
CA VAL A 52 -1.71 -11.48 -0.35
C VAL A 52 -2.95 -11.85 0.47
N ARG A 53 -2.79 -12.05 1.78
CA ARG A 53 -3.93 -12.38 2.68
C ARG A 53 -4.97 -11.26 2.75
N ALA A 54 -4.51 -10.01 2.66
CA ALA A 54 -5.38 -8.84 2.63
C ALA A 54 -5.99 -8.55 1.24
N GLY A 55 -5.63 -9.32 0.21
CA GLY A 55 -6.14 -9.15 -1.15
C GLY A 55 -5.46 -8.02 -1.96
N HIS A 56 -4.37 -7.44 -1.45
CA HIS A 56 -3.62 -6.38 -2.13
C HIS A 56 -2.58 -6.91 -3.12
N LEU A 57 -2.27 -8.21 -3.09
CA LEU A 57 -1.31 -8.84 -4.00
C LEU A 57 -1.79 -10.21 -4.50
N PRO A 58 -1.46 -10.61 -5.75
CA PRO A 58 -1.63 -11.98 -6.20
C PRO A 58 -0.59 -12.91 -5.53
N GLN A 59 -0.87 -14.22 -5.47
CA GLN A 59 0.04 -15.19 -4.84
C GLN A 59 1.45 -15.25 -5.46
N ALA A 60 1.58 -14.94 -6.75
CA ALA A 60 2.85 -14.97 -7.48
C ALA A 60 3.50 -13.58 -7.63
N ALA A 61 3.16 -12.63 -6.75
CA ALA A 61 3.72 -11.28 -6.75
C ALA A 61 5.24 -11.28 -6.50
N GLY A 62 5.98 -10.53 -7.30
CA GLY A 62 7.39 -10.23 -7.09
C GLY A 62 7.58 -8.93 -6.31
N ASP A 63 8.83 -8.48 -6.27
CA ASP A 63 9.23 -7.31 -5.48
C ASP A 63 8.68 -6.00 -6.09
N TYR A 64 8.55 -5.94 -7.42
CA TYR A 64 7.88 -4.83 -8.11
C TYR A 64 6.40 -4.72 -7.69
N GLU A 65 5.67 -5.82 -7.72
CA GLU A 65 4.26 -5.83 -7.32
C GLU A 65 4.10 -5.42 -5.85
N LEU A 66 5.00 -5.88 -4.97
CA LEU A 66 5.00 -5.44 -3.58
C LEU A 66 5.24 -3.92 -3.47
N ARG A 67 6.20 -3.36 -4.19
CA ARG A 67 6.43 -1.90 -4.22
C ARG A 67 5.18 -1.16 -4.67
N GLN A 68 4.56 -1.62 -5.76
CA GLN A 68 3.33 -1.04 -6.28
C GLN A 68 2.23 -1.05 -5.21
N ALA A 69 2.03 -2.19 -4.53
CA ALA A 69 1.00 -2.30 -3.51
C ALA A 69 1.27 -1.44 -2.27
N LEU A 70 2.54 -1.26 -1.88
CA LEU A 70 2.93 -0.34 -0.82
C LEU A 70 2.60 1.12 -1.19
N ASN A 71 2.94 1.52 -2.42
CA ASN A 71 2.61 2.84 -2.95
C ASN A 71 1.09 3.06 -3.03
N ASP A 72 0.36 2.09 -3.57
CA ASP A 72 -1.10 2.12 -3.70
C ASP A 72 -1.81 2.19 -2.34
N MET A 73 -1.22 1.64 -1.27
CA MET A 73 -1.72 1.79 0.10
C MET A 73 -1.38 3.16 0.71
N ASN A 74 -0.23 3.74 0.32
CA ASN A 74 0.25 5.02 0.83
C ASN A 74 -0.64 6.19 0.38
N HIS A 75 -1.02 6.20 -0.90
CA HIS A 75 -1.82 7.27 -1.49
C HIS A 75 -3.18 7.51 -0.79
N PRO A 76 -4.01 6.50 -0.49
CA PRO A 76 -5.23 6.67 0.31
C PRO A 76 -4.99 7.23 1.72
N MET A 77 -3.87 6.89 2.37
CA MET A 77 -3.53 7.48 3.68
C MET A 77 -3.20 8.97 3.56
N ARG A 78 -2.51 9.38 2.48
CA ARG A 78 -2.27 10.80 2.16
C ARG A 78 -3.55 11.55 1.83
N TYR A 79 -4.50 10.91 1.14
CA TYR A 79 -5.85 11.47 0.96
C TYR A 79 -6.57 11.67 2.29
N ALA A 80 -6.49 10.69 3.21
CA ALA A 80 -7.07 10.82 4.55
C ALA A 80 -6.44 11.97 5.36
N LEU A 81 -5.19 12.38 5.06
CA LEU A 81 -4.54 13.56 5.64
C LEU A 81 -4.95 14.89 5.00
N GLY A 82 -5.70 14.85 3.89
CA GLY A 82 -6.08 16.01 3.10
C GLY A 82 -4.97 16.51 2.16
N GLU A 83 -4.00 15.66 1.79
CA GLU A 83 -2.95 16.04 0.82
C GLU A 83 -3.45 16.06 -0.63
N TYR A 84 -4.60 15.41 -0.91
CA TYR A 84 -5.24 15.38 -2.21
C TYR A 84 -6.69 15.88 -2.11
N ASP A 85 -7.14 16.60 -3.14
CA ASP A 85 -8.51 17.09 -3.23
C ASP A 85 -9.53 15.98 -3.58
N ALA A 86 -9.04 14.86 -4.12
CA ALA A 86 -9.84 13.71 -4.53
C ALA A 86 -9.10 12.39 -4.23
N PRO A 87 -9.83 11.26 -4.11
CA PRO A 87 -9.22 9.95 -3.96
C PRO A 87 -8.21 9.67 -5.09
N PRO A 88 -6.98 9.25 -4.76
CA PRO A 88 -5.93 9.01 -5.75
C PRO A 88 -6.22 7.74 -6.55
N GLN A 89 -5.87 7.76 -7.83
CA GLN A 89 -5.87 6.56 -8.67
C GLN A 89 -4.49 5.89 -8.60
N PRO A 90 -4.44 4.54 -8.58
CA PRO A 90 -3.16 3.81 -8.68
C PRO A 90 -2.37 4.27 -9.90
N THR A 91 -1.08 4.56 -9.70
CA THR A 91 -0.16 4.97 -10.76
C THR A 91 0.99 3.97 -10.80
N GLU A 92 1.31 3.48 -12.00
CA GLU A 92 2.40 2.50 -12.16
C GLU A 92 3.75 3.09 -11.75
N LEU A 93 4.48 2.35 -10.91
CA LEU A 93 5.85 2.67 -10.57
C LEU A 93 6.82 2.33 -11.71
N PRO A 94 8.02 2.94 -11.76
CA PRO A 94 9.05 2.50 -12.67
C PRO A 94 9.49 1.06 -12.34
N ARG A 95 9.78 0.29 -13.39
CA ARG A 95 10.23 -1.10 -13.29
C ARG A 95 11.69 -1.20 -12.89
#